data_AF-A0A7W4C6K3-F1
#
_entry.id   AF-A0A7W4C6K3-F1
#
_cell.length_a   1.000
_cell.length_b   1.000
_cell.length_c   1.000
_cell.angle_alpha   90.00
_cell.angle_beta   90.00
_cell.angle_gamma   90.00
#
_symmetry.space_group_name_H-M   'P 1'
#
loop_
_entity.id
_entity.type
_entity.pdbx_description
1 polymer ?
#
loop_
_entity_poly.entity_id
_entity_poly.type
_entity_poly.pdbx_seq_one_letter_code
_entity_poly.pdbx_strand_id
1 'polypeptide(L)' 'MTSCFHCNEPVLTGEQFTTMINGQAQPMCCPGCQAVSQAIMDAGLSSYYQFRSEPGNR' A
#
# COMPACT_ATOMS: atom_id res chain seq x y z
N MET A 1 6.44 2.00 -16.80
CA MET A 1 5.19 2.39 -16.11
C MET A 1 5.31 1.89 -14.69
N THR A 2 5.09 2.78 -13.73
CA THR A 2 5.24 2.46 -12.31
C THR A 2 3.89 2.03 -11.76
N SER A 3 3.83 0.86 -11.13
CA SER A 3 2.60 0.30 -10.57
C SER A 3 2.61 0.36 -9.06
N CYS A 4 1.43 0.52 -8.46
CA CYS A 4 1.26 0.62 -7.02
C CYS A 4 1.64 -0.70 -6.37
N PHE A 5 2.52 -0.67 -5.37
CA PHE A 5 2.92 -1.90 -4.69
C PHE A 5 1.79 -2.53 -3.85
N HIS A 6 0.75 -1.76 -3.53
CA HIS A 6 -0.37 -2.22 -2.70
C HIS A 6 -1.52 -2.84 -3.51
N CYS A 7 -1.98 -2.17 -4.56
CA CYS A 7 -3.14 -2.59 -5.37
C CYS A 7 -2.79 -2.96 -6.81
N ASN A 8 -1.51 -2.86 -7.19
CA ASN A 8 -1.02 -3.16 -8.53
C ASN A 8 -1.58 -2.29 -9.68
N GLU A 9 -2.34 -1.24 -9.36
CA GLU A 9 -2.85 -0.27 -10.32
C GLU A 9 -1.75 0.68 -10.85
N PRO A 10 -1.95 1.27 -12.04
CA PRO A 10 -1.02 2.25 -12.57
C PRO A 10 -0.95 3.50 -11.67
N VAL A 11 0.27 3.91 -11.33
CA VAL A 11 0.51 5.13 -10.55
C VAL A 11 0.43 6.33 -11.51
N LEU A 12 -0.78 6.87 -11.66
CA LEU A 12 -1.05 8.06 -12.49
C LEU A 12 -0.55 9.36 -11.83
N THR A 13 -0.36 9.30 -10.53
CA THR A 13 0.09 10.36 -9.64
C THR A 13 1.62 10.53 -9.63
N GLY A 14 2.38 9.61 -10.24
CA GLY A 14 3.85 9.61 -10.19
C GLY A 14 4.40 9.27 -8.80
N GLU A 15 5.64 9.68 -8.50
CA GLU A 15 6.34 9.36 -7.24
C GLU A 15 5.87 10.20 -6.03
N GLN A 16 4.71 10.85 -6.12
CA GLN A 16 4.21 11.71 -5.04
C GLN A 16 3.86 10.93 -3.76
N PHE A 17 3.52 9.65 -3.88
CA PHE A 17 3.25 8.76 -2.76
C PHE A 17 4.22 7.58 -2.81
N THR A 18 5.10 7.48 -1.81
CA THR A 18 6.06 6.39 -1.68
C THR A 18 6.10 5.87 -0.25
N THR A 19 6.32 4.57 -0.08
CA THR A 19 6.47 3.91 1.21
C THR A 19 7.82 3.20 1.26
N MET A 20 8.53 3.27 2.38
CA MET A 20 9.74 2.48 2.59
C MET A 20 9.37 1.03 2.92
N ILE A 21 9.68 0.12 1.99
CA ILE A 21 9.41 -1.31 2.05
C ILE A 21 10.77 -2.01 1.97
N ASN A 22 11.18 -2.74 3.02
CA ASN A 22 12.51 -3.39 3.09
C ASN A 22 13.69 -2.43 2.81
N GLY A 23 13.58 -1.17 3.22
CA GLY A 23 14.61 -0.15 2.96
C GLY A 23 14.62 0.42 1.53
N GLN A 24 13.62 0.09 0.71
CA GLN A 24 13.46 0.63 -0.64
C GLN A 24 12.17 1.46 -0.75
N ALA A 25 12.25 2.62 -1.37
CA ALA A 25 11.06 3.42 -1.66
C ALA A 25 10.22 2.71 -2.72
N GLN A 26 8.97 2.39 -2.38
CA GLN A 26 8.01 1.78 -3.28
C GLN A 26 6.85 2.74 -3.59
N PRO A 27 6.51 2.90 -4.86
CA PRO A 27 5.50 3.86 -5.32
C PRO A 27 4.07 3.38 -5.05
N MET A 28 3.19 4.34 -4.80
CA MET A 28 1.79 4.12 -4.43
C MET A 28 0.87 4.97 -5.31
N CYS A 29 -0.29 4.43 -5.70
CA CYS A 29 -1.23 5.17 -6.55
C CYS A 29 -1.96 6.31 -5.81
N CYS A 30 -2.10 6.24 -4.49
CA CYS A 30 -2.88 7.18 -3.70
C CYS A 30 -2.39 7.26 -2.24
N PRO A 31 -2.75 8.32 -1.49
CA PRO A 31 -2.32 8.46 -0.10
C PRO A 31 -2.91 7.39 0.82
N GLY A 32 -4.06 6.80 0.44
CA GLY A 32 -4.63 5.65 1.14
C GLY A 32 -3.75 4.40 1.04
N CYS A 33 -3.25 4.09 -0.16
CA CYS A 33 -2.32 2.96 -0.37
C CYS A 33 -1.01 3.17 0.39
N GLN A 34 -0.50 4.41 0.44
CA GLN A 34 0.68 4.75 1.24
C GLN A 34 0.41 4.57 2.73
N ALA A 35 -0.69 5.13 3.26
CA ALA A 35 -1.04 5.05 4.68
C ALA A 35 -1.20 3.58 5.13
N VAL A 36 -1.88 2.76 4.33
CA VAL A 36 -2.03 1.32 4.60
C VAL A 36 -0.68 0.61 4.54
N SER A 37 0.12 0.87 3.50
CA SER A 37 1.44 0.21 3.37
C SER A 37 2.42 0.61 4.47
N GLN A 38 2.41 1.88 4.90
CA GLN A 38 3.18 2.34 6.06
C GLN A 38 2.68 1.70 7.36
N ALA A 39 1.37 1.68 7.60
CA ALA A 39 0.80 1.06 8.79
C ALA A 39 1.11 -0.44 8.88
N ILE A 40 1.09 -1.14 7.74
CA ILE A 40 1.47 -2.57 7.65
C ILE A 40 2.93 -2.79 8.03
N MET A 41 3.83 -1.92 7.55
CA MET A 41 5.26 -1.98 7.87
C MET A 41 5.53 -1.67 9.33
N ASP A 42 4.91 -0.61 9.86
CA ASP A 42 5.07 -0.16 11.24
C ASP A 42 4.52 -1.19 12.24
N ALA A 43 3.35 -1.76 11.96
CA ALA A 43 2.73 -2.75 12.83
C ALA A 43 3.42 -4.13 12.77
N GLY A 44 4.37 -4.35 11.85
CA GLY A 44 4.95 -5.68 11.58
C GLY A 44 3.89 -6.70 11.10
N LEU A 45 2.71 -6.22 10.74
CA LEU A 45 1.54 -7.00 10.31
C LEU A 45 1.50 -7.07 8.78
N SER A 46 2.61 -7.41 8.13
CA SER A 46 2.62 -7.76 6.71
C SER A 46 1.60 -8.86 6.36
N SER A 47 1.15 -9.61 7.36
CA SER A 47 0.03 -10.57 7.29
C SER A 47 -1.37 -9.95 7.15
N TYR A 48 -1.55 -8.62 7.27
CA TYR A 48 -2.86 -7.98 7.09
C TYR A 48 -3.36 -8.00 5.63
N TYR A 49 -2.46 -8.28 4.66
CA TYR A 49 -2.86 -8.63 3.29
C TYR A 49 -3.69 -9.93 3.22
N GLN A 50 -3.68 -10.76 4.27
CA GLN A 50 -4.38 -12.05 4.31
C GLN A 50 -5.81 -11.96 4.88
N PHE A 51 -6.21 -10.83 5.48
CA PHE A 51 -7.49 -10.69 6.20
C PHE A 51 -8.35 -9.53 5.68
N ARG A 52 -8.65 -9.57 4.38
CA ARG A 52 -9.80 -8.80 3.85
C ARG A 52 -10.84 -9.71 3.19
N SER A 53 -11.17 -10.82 3.84
CA SER A 53 -12.54 -11.33 3.78
C SER A 53 -13.28 -10.71 4.94
N GLU A 54 -13.92 -9.56 4.69
CA GLU A 54 -15.34 -9.35 5.00
C GLU A 54 -15.69 -7.87 4.69
N PRO A 55 -16.59 -7.61 3.73
CA PRO A 55 -17.17 -6.29 3.54
C PRO A 55 -18.04 -5.99 4.76
N GLY A 56 -17.89 -4.80 5.34
CA GLY A 56 -18.74 -4.35 6.43
C GLY A 56 -20.20 -4.34 6.01
N ASN A 57 -20.94 -5.39 6.38
CA ASN A 57 -22.39 -5.43 6.28
C ASN A 57 -22.96 -5.03 7.65
N ARG A 58 -23.46 -3.80 7.76
CA ARG A 58 -24.39 -3.40 8.81
C ARG A 58 -25.78 -3.32 8.23
#